data_AF-A0A450SFR8-F1
#
_entry.id   AF-A0A450SFR8-F1
#
_cell.length_a   1.000
_cell.length_b   1.000
_cell.length_c   1.000
_cell.angle_alpha   90.00
_cell.angle_beta   90.00
_cell.angle_gamma   90.00
#
_symmetry.space_group_name_H-M   'P 1'
#
loop_
_entity.id
_entity.type
_entity.pdbx_description
1 polymer ?
#
loop_
_entity_poly.entity_id
_entity_poly.type
_entity_poly.pdbx_seq_one_letter_code
_entity_poly.pdbx_strand_id
1 'polypeptide(L)'
;MPDKDIVSKETIRRLAVDLATWLLKLPIDPDSLEVLATEHQRIEDRRADLVVKLRDREGESFLLHIEIQSNNDATMPVRMMRYMTDILLAYPGLPLRQYLIYIGTDPLTMPEGLDGPDFRYRYGVLDMHRVDCRHLLEKDSPDALVLAILCDFGNRDPRTVVNHIYTRLRALLGDNPKRFREYVDILHVLSGNRDFRSCLEIHIVARRRPNCALLRCDGGENCVM
;
A
#
# COMPACT_ATOMS: atom_id res chain seq x y z
N MET A 1 -1.87 -7.96 23.04
CA MET A 1 -2.75 -6.93 22.45
C MET A 1 -2.35 -6.76 20.99
N PRO A 2 -2.98 -7.48 20.06
CA PRO A 2 -2.69 -7.39 18.63
C PRO A 2 -3.82 -6.59 17.96
N ASP A 3 -3.62 -5.29 17.77
CA ASP A 3 -4.66 -4.43 17.20
C ASP A 3 -4.03 -3.32 16.33
N LYS A 4 -3.20 -3.73 15.37
CA LYS A 4 -2.61 -2.82 14.36
C LYS A 4 -2.72 -3.29 12.90
N ASP A 5 -3.37 -4.42 12.62
CA ASP A 5 -3.52 -4.97 11.26
C ASP A 5 -4.88 -4.65 10.62
N ILE A 6 -5.31 -3.39 10.69
CA ILE A 6 -6.56 -2.94 10.05
C ILE A 6 -6.30 -1.71 9.20
N VAL A 7 -5.46 -1.85 8.18
CA VAL A 7 -5.79 -1.15 6.93
C VAL A 7 -7.07 -1.83 6.44
N SER A 8 -8.21 -1.14 6.55
CA SER A 8 -9.50 -1.78 6.29
C SER A 8 -9.53 -2.36 4.87
N LYS A 9 -10.05 -3.59 4.69
CA LYS A 9 -10.15 -4.26 3.37
C LYS A 9 -10.79 -3.37 2.30
N GLU A 10 -11.67 -2.48 2.74
CA GLU A 10 -12.30 -1.45 1.92
C GLU A 10 -11.29 -0.43 1.38
N THR A 11 -10.30 -0.04 2.20
CA THR A 11 -9.19 0.82 1.79
C THR A 11 -8.32 0.16 0.73
N ILE A 12 -7.87 -1.09 0.93
CA ILE A 12 -7.03 -1.80 -0.06
C ILE A 12 -7.80 -1.99 -1.38
N ARG A 13 -9.08 -2.34 -1.30
CA ARG A 13 -9.97 -2.46 -2.47
C ARG A 13 -10.10 -1.13 -3.22
N ARG A 14 -10.27 -0.01 -2.51
CA ARG A 14 -10.31 1.32 -3.13
C ARG A 14 -8.98 1.71 -3.78
N LEU A 15 -7.86 1.36 -3.14
CA LEU A 15 -6.51 1.65 -3.65
C LEU A 15 -6.06 0.70 -4.77
N ALA A 16 -6.74 -0.42 -4.99
CA ALA A 16 -6.37 -1.45 -5.97
C ALA A 16 -6.07 -0.93 -7.38
N VAL A 17 -6.97 -0.09 -7.91
CA VAL A 17 -6.87 0.49 -9.25
C VAL A 17 -5.68 1.43 -9.32
N ASP A 18 -5.46 2.22 -8.28
CA ASP A 18 -4.33 3.13 -8.18
C ASP A 18 -3.00 2.38 -8.02
N LEU A 19 -2.96 1.30 -7.24
CA LEU A 19 -1.80 0.42 -7.12
C LEU A 19 -1.44 -0.19 -8.49
N ALA A 20 -2.43 -0.76 -9.18
CA ALA A 20 -2.25 -1.35 -10.50
C ALA A 20 -1.79 -0.32 -11.55
N THR A 21 -2.36 0.89 -11.52
CA THR A 21 -2.08 1.93 -12.52
C THR A 21 -0.77 2.64 -12.25
N TRP A 22 -0.56 3.13 -11.03
CA TRP A 22 0.55 4.03 -10.73
C TRP A 22 1.81 3.31 -10.30
N LEU A 23 1.67 2.19 -9.59
CA LEU A 23 2.82 1.46 -9.07
C LEU A 23 3.21 0.29 -9.96
N LEU A 24 2.25 -0.55 -10.34
CA LEU A 24 2.49 -1.70 -11.22
C LEU A 24 2.55 -1.32 -12.70
N LYS A 25 2.17 -0.08 -13.05
CA LYS A 25 2.19 0.48 -14.42
C LYS A 25 1.41 -0.40 -15.42
N LEU A 26 0.31 -1.00 -14.98
CA LEU A 26 -0.52 -1.86 -15.82
C LEU A 26 -1.41 -1.02 -16.76
N PRO A 27 -1.59 -1.43 -18.03
CA PRO A 27 -2.35 -0.67 -19.02
C PRO A 27 -3.86 -0.91 -18.87
N ILE A 28 -4.45 -0.53 -17.73
CA ILE A 28 -5.86 -0.82 -17.41
C ILE A 28 -6.82 0.28 -17.87
N ASP A 29 -8.06 -0.12 -18.17
CA ASP A 29 -9.22 0.78 -18.31
C ASP A 29 -9.79 1.13 -16.91
N PRO A 30 -9.82 2.41 -16.48
CA PRO A 30 -10.26 2.82 -15.15
C PRO A 30 -11.68 2.35 -14.77
N ASP A 31 -12.58 2.17 -15.73
CA ASP A 31 -13.98 1.80 -15.49
C ASP A 31 -14.22 0.27 -15.48
N SER A 32 -13.14 -0.53 -15.60
CA SER A 32 -13.23 -1.98 -15.79
C SER A 32 -13.21 -2.83 -14.52
N LEU A 33 -13.23 -2.22 -13.32
CA LEU A 33 -13.06 -2.92 -12.06
C LEU A 33 -14.26 -3.81 -11.70
N GLU A 34 -14.03 -5.13 -11.68
CA GLU A 34 -14.98 -6.11 -11.13
C GLU A 34 -14.32 -6.89 -9.98
N VAL A 35 -14.80 -6.69 -8.76
CA VAL A 35 -14.30 -7.40 -7.57
C VAL A 35 -14.90 -8.79 -7.52
N LEU A 36 -14.04 -9.81 -7.49
CA LEU A 36 -14.46 -11.19 -7.41
C LEU A 36 -14.62 -11.61 -5.95
N ALA A 37 -15.71 -12.33 -5.62
CA ALA A 37 -15.95 -12.82 -4.28
C ALA A 37 -14.98 -13.97 -3.94
N THR A 38 -14.08 -13.75 -2.98
CA THR A 38 -13.08 -14.74 -2.54
C THR A 38 -13.56 -15.57 -1.34
N GLU A 39 -14.85 -15.93 -1.28
CA GLU A 39 -15.39 -16.75 -0.19
C GLU A 39 -15.22 -18.25 -0.48
N HIS A 40 -14.09 -18.81 -0.05
CA HIS A 40 -14.01 -20.23 0.28
C HIS A 40 -13.70 -20.35 1.78
N GLN A 41 -14.70 -20.75 2.57
CA GLN A 41 -14.50 -21.14 3.97
C GLN A 41 -13.60 -22.38 4.04
N ARG A 42 -12.30 -22.15 4.25
CA ARG A 42 -11.44 -23.07 4.99
C ARG A 42 -10.88 -22.28 6.16
N ILE A 43 -10.92 -22.88 7.34
CA ILE A 43 -10.43 -22.29 8.59
C ILE A 43 -8.90 -22.25 8.53
N GLU A 44 -8.37 -21.30 7.77
CA GLU A 44 -7.04 -20.71 7.90
C GLU A 44 -7.28 -19.20 7.76
N ASP A 45 -6.92 -18.45 8.79
CA ASP A 45 -7.31 -17.07 9.00
C ASP A 45 -6.83 -16.15 7.85
N ARG A 46 -7.77 -15.75 6.98
CA ARG A 46 -7.79 -14.55 6.11
C ARG A 46 -6.45 -14.09 5.50
N ARG A 47 -6.01 -14.57 4.32
CA ARG A 47 -4.86 -13.95 3.59
C ARG A 47 -4.87 -14.17 2.07
N ALA A 48 -5.69 -13.44 1.33
CA ALA A 48 -5.34 -13.01 -0.02
C ALA A 48 -5.81 -11.57 -0.10
N ASP A 49 -4.89 -10.63 -0.28
CA ASP A 49 -5.22 -9.22 -0.04
C ASP A 49 -6.12 -8.62 -1.13
N LEU A 50 -6.06 -9.11 -2.37
CA LEU A 50 -6.97 -8.70 -3.44
C LEU A 50 -6.97 -9.66 -4.65
N VAL A 51 -8.16 -10.05 -5.14
CA VAL A 51 -8.36 -10.63 -6.48
C VAL A 51 -9.43 -9.85 -7.23
N VAL A 52 -9.12 -9.35 -8.42
CA VAL A 52 -10.04 -8.58 -9.27
C VAL A 52 -9.93 -9.01 -10.72
N LYS A 53 -11.02 -8.89 -11.45
CA LYS A 53 -11.03 -8.95 -12.91
C LYS A 53 -10.92 -7.52 -13.44
N LEU A 54 -9.99 -7.31 -14.36
CA LEU A 54 -9.73 -6.02 -15.01
C LEU A 54 -9.74 -6.20 -16.52
N ARG A 55 -9.84 -5.08 -17.23
CA ARG A 55 -9.66 -5.00 -18.67
C ARG A 55 -8.50 -4.09 -18.98
N ASP A 56 -7.66 -4.51 -19.92
CA ASP A 56 -6.68 -3.59 -20.47
C ASP A 56 -7.30 -2.60 -21.45
N ARG A 57 -6.51 -1.63 -21.90
CA ARG A 57 -6.95 -0.60 -22.86
C ARG A 57 -7.30 -1.14 -24.24
N GLU A 58 -6.92 -2.37 -24.57
CA GLU A 58 -7.24 -3.04 -25.82
C GLU A 58 -8.57 -3.81 -25.73
N GLY A 59 -9.12 -3.95 -24.52
CA GLY A 59 -10.38 -4.61 -24.26
C GLY A 59 -10.25 -6.02 -23.71
N GLU A 60 -9.02 -6.52 -23.52
CA GLU A 60 -8.76 -7.89 -23.08
C GLU A 60 -8.88 -8.01 -21.56
N SER A 61 -9.59 -9.05 -21.11
CA SER A 61 -9.83 -9.30 -19.69
C SER A 61 -8.73 -10.14 -19.07
N PHE A 62 -8.30 -9.77 -17.87
CA PHE A 62 -7.34 -10.55 -17.09
C PHE A 62 -7.67 -10.48 -15.59
N LEU A 63 -7.14 -11.45 -14.84
CA LEU A 63 -7.19 -11.50 -13.40
C LEU A 63 -5.94 -10.84 -12.82
N LEU A 64 -6.12 -9.97 -11.84
CA LEU A 64 -5.06 -9.40 -11.04
C LEU A 64 -5.19 -9.90 -9.61
N HIS A 65 -4.12 -10.52 -9.11
CA HIS A 65 -3.96 -10.86 -7.72
C HIS A 65 -2.84 -10.04 -7.11
N ILE A 66 -3.13 -9.34 -6.01
CA ILE A 66 -2.16 -8.56 -5.24
C ILE A 66 -2.14 -9.09 -3.82
N GLU A 67 -0.94 -9.40 -3.33
CA GLU A 67 -0.66 -9.64 -1.91
C GLU A 67 0.18 -8.48 -1.37
N ILE A 68 -0.13 -7.97 -0.18
CA ILE A 68 0.61 -6.92 0.50
C ILE A 68 1.32 -7.54 1.71
N GLN A 69 2.64 -7.38 1.79
CA GLN A 69 3.42 -7.93 2.91
C GLN A 69 4.23 -6.83 3.60
N SER A 70 4.10 -6.73 4.92
CA SER A 70 4.89 -5.86 5.77
C SER A 70 6.09 -6.56 6.41
N ASN A 71 6.15 -7.89 6.33
CA ASN A 71 7.23 -8.70 6.88
C ASN A 71 7.79 -9.65 5.81
N ASN A 72 9.06 -10.04 5.98
CA ASN A 72 9.63 -11.09 5.15
C ASN A 72 9.17 -12.47 5.65
N ASP A 73 8.38 -13.15 4.83
CA ASP A 73 7.87 -14.50 5.12
C ASP A 73 8.42 -15.48 4.05
N ALA A 74 9.28 -16.39 4.50
CA ALA A 74 9.94 -17.37 3.63
C ALA A 74 8.95 -18.33 2.94
N THR A 75 7.73 -18.45 3.45
CA THR A 75 6.68 -19.29 2.85
C THR A 75 5.92 -18.59 1.72
N MET A 76 6.13 -17.28 1.53
CA MET A 76 5.38 -16.50 0.55
C MET A 76 5.43 -17.04 -0.88
N PRO A 77 6.57 -17.50 -1.42
CA PRO A 77 6.59 -18.01 -2.78
C PRO A 77 5.67 -19.22 -3.00
N VAL A 78 5.58 -20.10 -2.00
CA VAL A 78 4.68 -21.26 -2.01
C VAL A 78 3.23 -20.81 -1.87
N ARG A 79 2.96 -19.83 -0.98
CA ARG A 79 1.62 -19.25 -0.82
C ARG A 79 1.13 -18.60 -2.13
N MET A 80 1.99 -17.83 -2.81
CA MET A 80 1.68 -17.19 -4.10
C MET A 80 1.32 -18.22 -5.17
N MET A 81 2.07 -19.32 -5.25
CA MET A 81 1.78 -20.43 -6.17
C MET A 81 0.45 -21.11 -5.82
N ARG A 82 0.14 -21.32 -4.53
CA ARG A 82 -1.16 -21.84 -4.09
C ARG A 82 -2.30 -20.91 -4.50
N TYR A 83 -2.17 -19.61 -4.28
CA TYR A 83 -3.18 -18.64 -4.71
C TYR A 83 -3.36 -18.65 -6.22
N MET A 84 -2.27 -18.81 -6.99
CA MET A 84 -2.34 -18.94 -8.45
C MET A 84 -3.26 -20.11 -8.83
N THR A 85 -3.03 -21.29 -8.25
CA THR A 85 -3.80 -22.48 -8.59
C THR A 85 -5.25 -22.36 -8.18
N ASP A 86 -5.53 -21.80 -7.00
CA ASP A 86 -6.89 -21.62 -6.50
C ASP A 86 -7.69 -20.64 -7.39
N ILE A 87 -7.06 -19.53 -7.79
CA ILE A 87 -7.69 -18.51 -8.64
C ILE A 87 -7.95 -19.07 -10.05
N LEU A 88 -6.98 -19.76 -10.66
CA LEU A 88 -7.14 -20.33 -11.99
C LEU A 88 -8.18 -21.45 -12.04
N LEU A 89 -8.38 -22.18 -10.94
CA LEU A 89 -9.45 -23.17 -10.82
C LEU A 89 -10.82 -22.51 -10.71
N ALA A 90 -10.93 -21.42 -9.94
CA ALA A 90 -12.19 -20.69 -9.77
C ALA A 90 -12.59 -19.90 -11.02
N TYR A 91 -11.62 -19.38 -11.77
CA TYR A 91 -11.82 -18.51 -12.93
C TYR A 91 -11.00 -19.00 -14.13
N PRO A 92 -11.35 -20.17 -14.71
CA PRO A 92 -10.59 -20.76 -15.80
C PRO A 92 -10.67 -19.91 -17.09
N GLY A 93 -9.60 -19.96 -17.88
CA GLY A 93 -9.53 -19.34 -19.21
C GLY A 93 -9.15 -17.85 -19.22
N LEU A 94 -9.00 -17.20 -18.07
CA LEU A 94 -8.50 -15.83 -17.98
C LEU A 94 -6.99 -15.81 -17.65
N PRO A 95 -6.19 -14.95 -18.31
CA PRO A 95 -4.81 -14.72 -17.91
C PRO A 95 -4.73 -14.19 -16.48
N LEU A 96 -3.81 -14.69 -15.68
CA LEU A 96 -3.57 -14.24 -14.30
C LEU A 96 -2.24 -13.51 -14.19
N ARG A 97 -2.27 -12.31 -13.60
CA ARG A 97 -1.09 -11.54 -13.20
C ARG A 97 -1.04 -11.45 -11.68
N GLN A 98 0.06 -11.91 -11.08
CA GLN A 98 0.23 -11.90 -9.63
C GLN A 98 1.35 -10.94 -9.22
N TYR A 99 1.10 -10.15 -8.17
CA TYR A 99 2.08 -9.23 -7.60
C TYR A 99 2.10 -9.34 -6.08
N LEU A 100 3.32 -9.29 -5.52
CA LEU A 100 3.56 -9.03 -4.11
C LEU A 100 4.02 -7.58 -3.97
N ILE A 101 3.31 -6.78 -3.17
CA ILE A 101 3.69 -5.42 -2.82
C ILE A 101 4.28 -5.45 -1.41
N TYR A 102 5.57 -5.16 -1.31
CA TYR A 102 6.28 -5.14 -0.04
C TYR A 102 6.32 -3.73 0.54
N ILE A 103 5.84 -3.60 1.78
CA ILE A 103 5.68 -2.32 2.50
C ILE A 103 6.34 -2.35 3.88
N GLY A 104 7.20 -3.34 4.15
CA GLY A 104 7.86 -3.51 5.44
C GLY A 104 8.85 -2.39 5.77
N THR A 105 9.37 -2.42 6.99
CA THR A 105 10.48 -1.55 7.42
C THR A 105 11.84 -2.14 7.07
N ASP A 106 11.95 -3.47 7.14
CA ASP A 106 13.18 -4.18 6.83
C ASP A 106 13.41 -4.25 5.31
N PRO A 107 14.64 -4.44 4.84
CA PRO A 107 14.87 -4.74 3.43
C PRO A 107 14.13 -6.01 2.98
N LEU A 108 13.55 -5.97 1.78
CA LEU A 108 12.90 -7.14 1.17
C LEU A 108 13.92 -8.28 0.95
N THR A 109 13.59 -9.48 1.42
CA THR A 109 14.39 -10.70 1.23
C THR A 109 13.62 -11.85 0.58
N MET A 110 12.30 -11.73 0.45
CA MET A 110 11.49 -12.75 -0.20
C MET A 110 11.80 -12.82 -1.70
N PRO A 111 11.95 -14.02 -2.28
CA PRO A 111 12.22 -14.17 -3.71
C PRO A 111 10.97 -13.90 -4.55
N GLU A 112 11.16 -13.70 -5.85
CA GLU A 112 10.11 -13.43 -6.85
C GLU A 112 9.48 -14.71 -7.45
N GLY A 113 9.63 -15.84 -6.78
CA GLY A 113 9.08 -17.11 -7.24
C GLY A 113 9.78 -18.33 -6.68
N LEU A 114 9.56 -19.46 -7.37
CA LEU A 114 10.09 -20.77 -7.04
C LEU A 114 10.77 -21.38 -8.26
N ASP A 115 11.93 -22.00 -8.04
CA ASP A 115 12.60 -22.86 -9.02
C ASP A 115 12.66 -24.28 -8.46
N GLY A 116 12.14 -25.23 -9.24
CA GLY A 116 12.31 -26.66 -8.99
C GLY A 116 12.90 -27.36 -10.22
N PRO A 117 13.23 -28.65 -10.11
CA PRO A 117 13.78 -29.41 -11.23
C PRO A 117 12.88 -29.41 -12.47
N ASP A 118 11.57 -29.54 -12.26
CA ASP A 118 10.57 -29.72 -13.32
C ASP A 118 9.62 -28.53 -13.49
N PHE A 119 9.83 -27.45 -12.74
CA PHE A 119 8.96 -26.28 -12.80
C PHE A 119 9.70 -24.98 -12.47
N ARG A 120 9.22 -23.91 -13.09
CA ARG A 120 9.60 -22.54 -12.74
C ARG A 120 8.33 -21.73 -12.57
N TYR A 121 8.19 -21.13 -11.40
CA TYR A 121 7.08 -20.25 -11.06
C TYR A 121 7.62 -18.87 -10.68
N ARG A 122 6.95 -17.81 -11.15
CA ARG A 122 7.33 -16.41 -10.92
C ARG A 122 6.10 -15.55 -10.71
N TYR A 123 6.25 -14.50 -9.92
CA TYR A 123 5.28 -13.43 -9.74
C TYR A 123 6.02 -12.09 -9.68
N GLY A 124 5.32 -10.99 -9.94
CA GLY A 124 5.91 -9.67 -9.81
C GLY A 124 6.13 -9.31 -8.36
N VAL A 125 7.26 -8.68 -8.04
CA VAL A 125 7.51 -8.12 -6.71
C VAL A 125 7.76 -6.62 -6.83
N LEU A 126 6.98 -5.84 -6.09
CA LEU A 126 7.13 -4.41 -5.98
C LEU A 126 7.58 -4.06 -4.56
N ASP A 127 8.83 -3.64 -4.43
CA ASP A 127 9.36 -3.10 -3.19
C ASP A 127 9.14 -1.59 -3.11
N MET A 128 8.28 -1.14 -2.19
CA MET A 128 7.98 0.28 -2.03
C MET A 128 9.19 1.11 -1.60
N HIS A 129 10.23 0.51 -1.01
CA HIS A 129 11.50 1.19 -0.74
C HIS A 129 12.23 1.66 -2.00
N ARG A 130 11.87 1.14 -3.18
CA ARG A 130 12.54 1.43 -4.44
C ARG A 130 11.70 2.28 -5.39
N VAL A 131 10.48 2.62 -4.99
CA VAL A 131 9.59 3.48 -5.76
C VAL A 131 9.92 4.93 -5.40
N ASP A 132 10.37 5.74 -6.37
CA ASP A 132 10.57 7.19 -6.16
C ASP A 132 9.23 7.88 -5.90
N CYS A 133 9.07 8.47 -4.71
CA CYS A 133 7.83 9.07 -4.24
C CYS A 133 7.27 10.15 -5.19
N ARG A 134 8.12 10.82 -5.98
CA ARG A 134 7.68 11.85 -6.94
C ARG A 134 6.60 11.35 -7.89
N HIS A 135 6.71 10.09 -8.34
CA HIS A 135 5.74 9.48 -9.26
C HIS A 135 4.31 9.52 -8.73
N LEU A 136 4.15 9.45 -7.41
CA LEU A 136 2.86 9.49 -6.73
C LEU A 136 2.51 10.87 -6.18
N LEU A 137 3.50 11.63 -5.70
CA LEU A 137 3.29 12.99 -5.18
C LEU A 137 2.77 13.96 -6.25
N GLU A 138 3.14 13.75 -7.52
CA GLU A 138 2.71 14.58 -8.65
C GLU A 138 1.28 14.25 -9.13
N LYS A 139 0.66 13.19 -8.62
CA LYS A 139 -0.70 12.78 -9.00
C LYS A 139 -1.74 13.59 -8.23
N ASP A 140 -2.78 14.02 -8.94
CA ASP A 140 -3.93 14.70 -8.33
C ASP A 140 -4.97 13.72 -7.77
N SER A 141 -4.49 12.74 -7.00
CA SER A 141 -5.30 11.69 -6.39
C SER A 141 -4.97 11.58 -4.91
N PRO A 142 -5.96 11.68 -4.01
CA PRO A 142 -5.78 11.43 -2.58
C PRO A 142 -5.16 10.05 -2.28
N ASP A 143 -5.53 9.05 -3.09
CA ASP A 143 -5.06 7.67 -2.96
C ASP A 143 -3.57 7.54 -3.31
N ALA A 144 -3.15 8.15 -4.43
CA ALA A 144 -1.74 8.22 -4.81
C ALA A 144 -0.90 8.97 -3.76
N LEU A 145 -1.40 10.10 -3.26
CA LEU A 145 -0.72 10.89 -2.23
C LEU A 145 -0.50 10.11 -0.94
N VAL A 146 -1.50 9.32 -0.52
CA VAL A 146 -1.36 8.48 0.68
C VAL A 146 -0.39 7.33 0.44
N LEU A 147 -0.41 6.68 -0.73
CA LEU A 147 0.58 5.65 -1.07
C LEU A 147 2.01 6.18 -1.13
N ALA A 148 2.19 7.46 -1.45
CA ALA A 148 3.50 8.09 -1.54
C ALA A 148 4.27 8.03 -0.20
N ILE A 149 3.60 7.93 0.95
CA ILE A 149 4.25 7.81 2.27
C ILE A 149 5.13 6.56 2.39
N LEU A 150 4.82 5.51 1.64
CA LEU A 150 5.51 4.22 1.65
C LEU A 150 6.74 4.20 0.73
N CYS A 151 6.88 5.20 -0.14
CA CYS A 151 7.89 5.26 -1.19
C CYS A 151 9.27 5.69 -0.67
N ASP A 152 10.27 5.56 -1.54
CA ASP A 152 11.57 6.21 -1.36
C ASP A 152 11.44 7.73 -1.45
N PHE A 153 11.93 8.43 -0.43
CA PHE A 153 11.98 9.89 -0.41
C PHE A 153 13.27 10.44 -1.02
N GLY A 154 14.23 9.56 -1.35
CA GLY A 154 15.57 9.94 -1.77
C GLY A 154 16.21 10.85 -0.72
N ASN A 155 16.74 11.99 -1.16
CA ASN A 155 17.40 12.97 -0.29
C ASN A 155 16.44 14.00 0.33
N ARG A 156 15.12 13.83 0.19
CA ARG A 156 14.15 14.78 0.72
C ARG A 156 13.99 14.59 2.22
N ASP A 157 13.87 15.70 2.94
CA ASP A 157 13.51 15.68 4.36
C ASP A 157 12.12 15.02 4.54
N PRO A 158 11.99 13.94 5.33
CA PRO A 158 10.72 13.26 5.54
C PRO A 158 9.61 14.16 6.05
N ARG A 159 9.92 15.12 6.93
CA ARG A 159 8.92 16.07 7.45
C ARG A 159 8.34 16.92 6.33
N THR A 160 9.19 17.40 5.44
CA THR A 160 8.78 18.18 4.26
C THR A 160 7.86 17.38 3.34
N VAL A 161 8.17 16.11 3.07
CA VAL A 161 7.34 15.23 2.23
C VAL A 161 5.98 14.96 2.89
N VAL A 162 5.98 14.61 4.17
CA VAL A 162 4.74 14.37 4.94
C VAL A 162 3.84 15.61 4.97
N ASN A 163 4.42 16.78 5.21
CA ASN A 163 3.68 18.04 5.22
C ASN A 163 3.10 18.38 3.85
N HIS A 164 3.84 18.08 2.78
CA HIS A 164 3.36 18.22 1.41
C HIS A 164 2.14 17.32 1.15
N ILE A 165 2.23 16.02 1.48
CA ILE A 165 1.12 15.07 1.35
C ILE A 165 -0.12 15.58 2.09
N TYR A 166 0.03 15.95 3.37
CA TYR A 166 -1.08 16.45 4.18
C TYR A 166 -1.73 17.70 3.58
N THR A 167 -0.91 18.65 3.10
CA THR A 167 -1.38 19.90 2.51
C THR A 167 -2.16 19.65 1.21
N ARG A 168 -1.66 18.73 0.36
CA ARG A 168 -2.34 18.31 -0.87
C ARG A 168 -3.66 17.60 -0.56
N LEU A 169 -3.68 16.68 0.40
CA LEU A 169 -4.91 16.01 0.83
C LEU A 169 -5.95 17.02 1.31
N ARG A 170 -5.55 18.04 2.08
CA ARG A 170 -6.46 19.08 2.55
C ARG A 170 -7.00 19.94 1.40
N ALA A 171 -6.16 20.23 0.39
CA ALA A 171 -6.60 20.96 -0.79
C ALA A 171 -7.62 20.17 -1.61
N LEU A 172 -7.42 18.85 -1.77
CA LEU A 172 -8.28 17.99 -2.58
C LEU A 172 -9.58 17.57 -1.87
N LEU A 173 -9.55 17.48 -0.54
CA LEU A 173 -10.67 16.96 0.25
C LEU A 173 -11.28 18.01 1.19
N GLY A 174 -10.92 19.28 1.04
CA GLY A 174 -11.32 20.38 1.94
C GLY A 174 -12.84 20.54 2.07
N ASP A 175 -13.57 20.29 0.98
CA ASP A 175 -15.04 20.37 0.94
C ASP A 175 -15.72 19.12 1.52
N ASN A 176 -14.97 18.07 1.87
CA ASN A 176 -15.48 16.86 2.48
C ASN A 176 -14.68 16.49 3.75
N PRO A 177 -15.00 17.12 4.90
CA PRO A 177 -14.26 16.92 6.15
C PRO A 177 -14.26 15.47 6.65
N LYS A 178 -15.32 14.70 6.35
CA LYS A 178 -15.39 13.28 6.71
C LYS A 178 -14.35 12.48 5.92
N ARG A 179 -14.36 12.62 4.59
CA ARG A 179 -13.41 11.96 3.71
C ARG A 179 -11.97 12.41 4.00
N PHE A 180 -11.74 13.69 4.27
CA PHE A 180 -10.41 14.16 4.68
C PHE A 180 -9.89 13.44 5.93
N ARG A 181 -10.72 13.28 6.98
CA ARG A 181 -10.33 12.52 8.18
C ARG A 181 -9.98 11.07 7.87
N GLU A 182 -10.78 10.41 7.04
CA GLU A 182 -10.50 9.03 6.61
C GLU A 182 -9.11 8.91 5.96
N TYR A 183 -8.74 9.82 5.05
CA TYR A 183 -7.42 9.79 4.41
C TYR A 183 -6.26 10.12 5.36
N VAL A 184 -6.50 11.00 6.34
CA VAL A 184 -5.50 11.29 7.38
C VAL A 184 -5.28 10.05 8.27
N ASP A 185 -6.34 9.33 8.61
CA ASP A 185 -6.24 8.09 9.38
C ASP A 185 -5.45 7.02 8.61
N ILE A 186 -5.71 6.86 7.31
CA ILE A 186 -4.93 5.95 6.44
C ILE A 186 -3.46 6.38 6.41
N LEU A 187 -3.18 7.67 6.22
CA LEU A 187 -1.82 8.20 6.22
C LEU A 187 -1.09 7.90 7.53
N HIS A 188 -1.77 8.02 8.68
CA HIS A 188 -1.21 7.65 9.98
C HIS A 188 -0.85 6.17 10.06
N VAL A 189 -1.75 5.28 9.65
CA VAL A 189 -1.49 3.84 9.66
C VAL A 189 -0.28 3.51 8.80
N LEU A 190 -0.25 3.98 7.55
CA LEU A 190 0.83 3.69 6.60
C LEU A 190 2.17 4.33 6.98
N SER A 191 2.17 5.52 7.59
CA SER A 191 3.39 6.15 8.13
C SER A 191 4.08 5.30 9.19
N GLY A 192 3.31 4.44 9.85
CA GLY A 192 3.80 3.51 10.85
C GLY A 192 4.68 2.39 10.33
N ASN A 193 4.67 2.15 9.01
CA ASN A 193 5.51 1.15 8.36
C ASN A 193 6.85 1.74 7.87
N ARG A 194 7.10 3.01 8.15
CA ARG A 194 8.31 3.75 7.74
C ARG A 194 8.92 4.56 8.88
N ASP A 195 8.48 4.31 10.12
CA ASP A 195 8.83 5.07 11.32
C ASP A 195 8.60 6.59 11.22
N PHE A 196 7.69 7.03 10.33
CA PHE A 196 7.38 8.44 10.11
C PHE A 196 6.27 9.00 11.02
N ARG A 197 5.79 8.22 12.00
CA ARG A 197 4.68 8.64 12.90
C ARG A 197 4.97 9.96 13.63
N SER A 198 6.22 10.13 14.10
CA SER A 198 6.67 11.33 14.82
C SER A 198 6.58 12.61 13.97
N CYS A 199 6.67 12.49 12.64
CA CYS A 199 6.54 13.63 11.73
C CYS A 199 5.09 14.12 11.62
N LEU A 200 4.11 13.23 11.78
CA LEU A 200 2.68 13.57 11.75
C LEU A 200 2.18 14.09 13.11
N GLU A 201 2.72 13.58 14.22
CA GLU A 201 2.33 14.01 15.58
C GLU A 201 2.64 15.48 15.85
N ILE A 202 3.75 16.00 15.32
CA ILE A 202 4.10 17.43 15.43
C ILE A 202 3.01 18.31 14.78
N HIS A 203 2.40 17.88 13.66
CA HIS A 203 1.36 18.65 12.98
C HIS A 203 -0.01 18.59 13.68
N ILE A 204 -0.36 17.46 14.29
CA ILE A 204 -1.62 17.29 15.04
C ILE A 204 -1.55 17.99 16.40
N VAL A 205 -0.41 17.90 17.09
CA VAL A 205 -0.22 18.51 18.41
C VAL A 205 -0.03 20.04 18.30
N ALA A 206 0.76 20.52 17.34
CA ALA A 206 0.97 21.98 17.14
C ALA A 206 -0.33 22.74 16.82
N ARG A 207 -1.34 22.07 16.26
CA ARG A 207 -2.66 22.68 15.99
C ARG A 207 -3.70 22.47 17.10
N ARG A 208 -3.54 21.50 18.00
CA ARG A 208 -4.38 21.39 19.22
C ARG A 208 -3.95 22.39 20.32
N ARG A 209 -2.73 22.92 20.27
CA ARG A 209 -2.24 23.95 21.20
C ARG A 209 -1.44 25.03 20.45
N PRO A 210 -2.08 26.09 19.94
CA PRO A 210 -1.40 27.16 19.19
C PRO A 210 -0.36 27.97 20.02
N ASN A 211 -0.25 27.73 21.33
CA ASN A 211 0.69 28.43 22.24
C ASN A 211 1.83 27.55 22.79
N CYS A 212 2.04 26.32 22.31
CA CYS A 212 3.23 25.55 22.71
C CYS A 212 4.43 25.93 21.84
N ALA A 213 5.24 26.87 22.32
CA ALA A 213 6.50 27.26 21.71
C ALA A 213 7.49 26.06 21.65
N LEU A 214 8.06 25.85 20.47
CA LEU A 214 9.37 25.25 20.19
C LEU A 214 9.86 24.14 21.12
N LEU A 215 9.69 22.87 20.72
CA LEU A 215 10.63 21.82 21.11
C LEU A 215 11.70 21.69 20.03
N ARG A 216 12.88 22.27 20.32
CA ARG A 216 14.14 21.84 19.71
C ARG A 216 14.55 20.54 20.39
N CYS A 217 14.82 19.50 19.60
CA CYS A 217 15.54 18.34 20.09
C CYS A 217 17.02 18.56 19.80
N ASP A 218 17.79 18.97 20.81
CA ASP A 218 19.23 18.67 20.83
C ASP A 218 19.39 17.27 21.44
N GLY A 219 20.28 16.49 20.85
CA GLY A 219 20.49 15.09 21.21
C GLY A 219 20.93 14.94 22.67
N GLY A 220 20.22 14.08 23.40
CA GLY A 220 20.57 13.70 24.77
C GLY A 220 19.43 13.93 25.75
N GLU A 221 18.75 12.83 26.08
CA GLU A 221 18.00 12.52 27.31
C GLU A 221 17.19 13.61 28.05
N ASN A 222 15.92 13.25 28.27
CA ASN A 222 14.89 13.82 29.14
C ASN A 222 14.08 15.04 28.64
N CYS A 223 12.87 14.76 28.14
CA CYS A 223 11.76 15.69 28.16
C CYS A 223 11.01 15.61 29.50
N VAL A 224 10.88 16.73 30.21
CA VAL A 224 9.85 16.90 31.24
C VAL A 224 8.94 18.06 30.81
N MET A 225 7.65 17.72 30.68
CA MET A 225 6.40 18.48 30.44
C MET A 225 6.48 19.88 29.81
#